data_AF-A0A948QM12-F1
#
_entry.id   AF-A0A948QM12-F1
#
_cell.length_a   1.000
_cell.length_b   1.000
_cell.length_c   1.000
_cell.angle_alpha   90.00
_cell.angle_beta   90.00
_cell.angle_gamma   90.00
#
_symmetry.space_group_name_H-M   'P 1'
#
loop_
_entity.id
_entity.type
_entity.pdbx_description
1 polymer ?
#
loop_
_entity_poly.entity_id
_entity_poly.type
_entity_poly.pdbx_seq_one_letter_code
_entity_poly.pdbx_strand_id
1 'polypeptide(L)'
;FFIDRVANYRHYDESGNAAKGKFAEWFEQIYAELSSKPAYKGVIPFKTEQVHNGYFAQDKKGILKDSSERRETQADDDTYQLIMKDKEKLLDINNPLRFIFSHSALREGWDNPNVFQICTLNETKSELKKRQEIGRGLRLSVNQTGDRVFDKNINKLTVVANESYEEFAGKLQKEIEDDCGVEFTGRIKDKNKRVKVELKKNYSLDPNFIELWNKIKFRTTYRVNYDTEELIKTASISIKNMTEVKKPVIKSVKTGVDMVREGIVGRQLGVRIFDKTDSVISGIPDILGYIQGKTELTRSTILRILKESERLEDVFKNPQLFLDMVVVEIKNVLNDFMVNGIKYEKIGGQEYAMMLFEESEIETYIENLYKVTKQEKTLANYIEISSMSERELQFAKDCESNENVGFYFKLPHWFTIKTPIGDYNPDWALIFKNEKKLYFIAETKATQDVTQLRGSERLKIQCGKSHFKEFEDVEYKVVTKLEELL
;
A
#
# COMPACT_ATOMS: atom_id res chain seq x y z
N PHE A 1 -21.57 8.86 -5.70
CA PHE A 1 -22.58 9.64 -4.97
C PHE A 1 -23.82 8.80 -4.77
N PHE A 2 -24.20 8.55 -3.53
CA PHE A 2 -25.47 7.93 -3.17
C PHE A 2 -26.46 9.03 -2.80
N ILE A 3 -27.55 9.15 -3.56
CA ILE A 3 -28.56 10.20 -3.42
C ILE A 3 -29.87 9.62 -2.90
N ASP A 4 -30.65 10.47 -2.26
CA ASP A 4 -31.94 10.16 -1.64
C ASP A 4 -33.09 10.02 -2.65
N ARG A 5 -33.03 10.73 -3.80
CA ARG A 5 -34.05 10.69 -4.86
C ARG A 5 -33.42 10.88 -6.23
N VAL A 6 -33.89 10.12 -7.21
CA VAL A 6 -33.49 10.25 -8.62
C VAL A 6 -33.80 11.64 -9.16
N ALA A 7 -34.95 12.20 -8.76
CA ALA A 7 -35.38 13.55 -9.12
C ALA A 7 -34.35 14.65 -8.76
N ASN A 8 -33.55 14.43 -7.70
CA ASN A 8 -32.51 15.38 -7.33
C ASN A 8 -31.36 15.42 -8.34
N TYR A 9 -31.18 14.38 -9.16
CA TYR A 9 -30.21 14.36 -10.25
C TYR A 9 -30.83 14.55 -11.63
N ARG A 10 -31.99 13.93 -11.90
CA ARG A 10 -32.72 14.08 -13.17
C ARG A 10 -34.22 13.99 -12.94
N HIS A 11 -34.97 14.93 -13.48
CA HIS A 11 -36.42 14.94 -13.48
C HIS A 11 -36.94 15.08 -14.92
N TYR A 12 -38.25 14.95 -15.12
CA TYR A 12 -38.88 15.05 -16.43
C TYR A 12 -39.95 16.14 -16.37
N ASP A 13 -39.98 17.00 -17.39
CA ASP A 13 -40.99 18.06 -17.51
C ASP A 13 -42.38 17.51 -17.90
N GLU A 14 -43.41 18.35 -17.92
CA GLU A 14 -44.78 17.98 -18.30
C GLU A 14 -44.87 17.44 -19.75
N SER A 15 -43.87 17.72 -20.58
CA SER A 15 -43.76 17.23 -21.96
C SER A 15 -42.94 15.93 -22.08
N GLY A 16 -42.42 15.40 -20.96
CA GLY A 16 -41.63 14.17 -20.90
C GLY A 16 -40.16 14.34 -21.27
N ASN A 17 -39.65 15.57 -21.38
CA ASN A 17 -38.22 15.81 -21.65
C ASN A 17 -37.41 15.72 -20.34
N ALA A 18 -36.22 15.12 -20.43
CA ALA A 18 -35.31 15.04 -19.31
C ALA A 18 -34.69 16.40 -18.99
N ALA A 19 -34.85 16.85 -17.75
CA ALA A 19 -34.24 18.05 -17.18
C ALA A 19 -33.27 17.69 -16.04
N LYS A 20 -32.25 18.53 -15.85
CA LYS A 20 -31.24 18.35 -14.79
C LYS A 20 -31.88 18.64 -13.43
N GLY A 21 -31.70 17.74 -12.47
CA GLY A 21 -32.03 18.01 -11.08
C GLY A 21 -30.94 18.84 -10.40
N LYS A 22 -31.24 19.37 -9.20
CA LYS A 22 -30.34 20.24 -8.42
C LYS A 22 -28.90 19.71 -8.29
N PHE A 23 -28.71 18.41 -8.09
CA PHE A 23 -27.39 17.81 -7.93
C PHE A 23 -26.59 17.76 -9.23
N ALA A 24 -27.26 17.58 -10.38
CA ALA A 24 -26.59 17.66 -11.66
C ALA A 24 -26.15 19.11 -11.95
N GLU A 25 -27.03 20.08 -11.71
CA GLU A 25 -26.72 21.51 -11.90
C GLU A 25 -25.58 21.98 -10.99
N TRP A 26 -25.66 21.70 -9.69
CA TRP A 26 -24.61 22.07 -8.74
C TRP A 26 -23.28 21.37 -9.04
N PHE A 27 -23.33 20.10 -9.43
CA PHE A 27 -22.13 19.37 -9.82
C PHE A 27 -21.44 20.06 -11.01
N GLU A 28 -22.18 20.38 -12.06
CA GLU A 28 -21.60 20.99 -13.26
C GLU A 28 -21.04 22.39 -12.97
N GLN A 29 -21.76 23.20 -12.18
CA GLN A 29 -21.31 24.53 -11.77
C GLN A 29 -19.99 24.46 -10.97
N ILE A 30 -19.96 23.63 -9.91
CA ILE A 30 -18.79 23.51 -9.03
C ILE A 30 -17.62 22.88 -9.80
N TYR A 31 -17.88 21.88 -10.64
CA TYR A 31 -16.85 21.23 -11.44
C TYR A 31 -16.23 22.20 -12.45
N ALA A 32 -17.03 23.02 -13.13
CA ALA A 32 -16.54 24.03 -14.06
C ALA A 32 -15.68 25.08 -13.33
N GLU A 33 -16.10 25.53 -12.15
CA GLU A 33 -15.31 26.45 -11.33
C GLU A 33 -13.96 25.83 -10.93
N LEU A 34 -13.97 24.61 -10.38
CA LEU A 34 -12.75 23.94 -9.93
C LEU A 34 -11.80 23.60 -11.08
N SER A 35 -12.31 23.06 -12.19
CA SER A 35 -11.49 22.71 -13.37
C SER A 35 -10.85 23.92 -14.05
N SER A 36 -11.40 25.13 -13.85
CA SER A 36 -10.82 26.37 -14.35
C SER A 36 -9.58 26.84 -13.56
N LYS A 37 -9.39 26.36 -12.33
CA LYS A 37 -8.26 26.77 -11.48
C LYS A 37 -6.93 26.27 -12.05
N PRO A 38 -5.84 27.06 -11.98
CA PRO A 38 -4.54 26.67 -12.56
C PRO A 38 -4.04 25.28 -12.12
N ALA A 39 -4.28 24.91 -10.86
CA ALA A 39 -3.87 23.62 -10.30
C ALA A 39 -4.58 22.39 -10.92
N TYR A 40 -5.75 22.57 -11.56
CA TYR A 40 -6.56 21.47 -12.09
C TYR A 40 -6.73 21.50 -13.61
N LYS A 41 -6.16 22.53 -14.27
CA LYS A 41 -6.28 22.72 -15.71
C LYS A 41 -5.60 21.56 -16.45
N GLY A 42 -6.35 20.84 -17.27
CA GLY A 42 -5.85 19.73 -18.09
C GLY A 42 -5.76 18.37 -17.39
N VAL A 43 -6.13 18.28 -16.10
CA VAL A 43 -6.12 17.00 -15.36
C VAL A 43 -7.21 16.04 -15.87
N ILE A 44 -8.40 16.56 -16.18
CA ILE A 44 -9.49 15.81 -16.80
C ILE A 44 -9.86 16.50 -18.12
N PRO A 45 -9.42 15.97 -19.28
CA PRO A 45 -9.56 16.65 -20.58
C PRO A 45 -10.94 16.43 -21.22
N PHE A 46 -12.00 16.38 -20.42
CA PHE A 46 -13.36 16.09 -20.89
C PHE A 46 -14.32 17.22 -20.49
N LYS A 47 -15.43 17.36 -21.23
CA LYS A 47 -16.45 18.35 -20.91
C LYS A 47 -17.19 17.97 -19.63
N THR A 48 -17.64 18.97 -18.89
CA THR A 48 -18.30 18.82 -17.60
C THR A 48 -19.48 17.85 -17.67
N GLU A 49 -20.30 17.91 -18.71
CA GLU A 49 -21.50 17.06 -18.86
C GLU A 49 -21.16 15.59 -19.17
N GLN A 50 -19.93 15.31 -19.61
CA GLN A 50 -19.48 13.97 -19.98
C GLN A 50 -18.86 13.23 -18.81
N VAL A 51 -18.40 13.94 -17.78
CA VAL A 51 -17.65 13.32 -16.67
C VAL A 51 -18.53 12.69 -15.61
N HIS A 52 -19.84 12.93 -15.64
CA HIS A 52 -20.77 12.41 -14.65
C HIS A 52 -22.00 11.78 -15.31
N ASN A 53 -22.55 10.76 -14.66
CA ASN A 53 -23.83 10.18 -15.07
C ASN A 53 -24.58 9.57 -13.88
N GLY A 54 -25.89 9.41 -14.06
CA GLY A 54 -26.79 8.77 -13.13
C GLY A 54 -27.05 7.31 -13.48
N TYR A 55 -27.05 6.46 -12.45
CA TYR A 55 -27.33 5.03 -12.50
C TYR A 55 -28.60 4.78 -11.71
N PHE A 56 -29.72 4.80 -12.43
CA PHE A 56 -31.04 4.66 -11.83
C PHE A 56 -31.88 3.65 -12.60
N ALA A 57 -32.83 3.02 -11.91
CA ALA A 57 -33.78 2.12 -12.53
C ALA A 57 -34.65 2.88 -13.55
N GLN A 58 -34.99 2.23 -14.66
CA GLN A 58 -35.89 2.77 -15.67
C GLN A 58 -37.25 2.07 -15.61
N ASP A 59 -38.34 2.79 -15.86
CA ASP A 59 -39.62 2.14 -16.13
C ASP A 59 -39.69 1.57 -17.56
N LYS A 60 -40.80 0.89 -17.90
CA LYS A 60 -41.00 0.31 -19.25
C LYS A 60 -41.03 1.36 -20.38
N LYS A 61 -41.10 2.65 -20.05
CA LYS A 61 -41.08 3.79 -20.99
C LYS A 61 -39.72 4.48 -21.04
N GLY A 62 -38.70 3.97 -20.32
CA GLY A 62 -37.36 4.55 -20.28
C GLY A 62 -37.20 5.73 -19.31
N ILE A 63 -38.20 6.00 -18.46
CA ILE A 63 -38.17 7.10 -17.49
C ILE A 63 -37.45 6.62 -16.23
N LEU A 64 -36.44 7.38 -15.79
CA LEU A 64 -35.67 7.08 -14.58
C LEU A 64 -36.54 7.28 -13.34
N LYS A 65 -36.51 6.33 -12.41
CA LYS A 65 -37.33 6.32 -11.19
C LYS A 65 -36.53 5.85 -9.98
N ASP A 66 -37.01 6.21 -8.80
CA ASP A 66 -36.52 5.68 -7.54
C ASP A 66 -36.73 4.15 -7.50
N SER A 67 -35.71 3.42 -7.05
CA SER A 67 -35.80 1.97 -6.86
C SER A 67 -36.71 1.66 -5.66
N SER A 68 -37.66 0.73 -5.81
CA SER A 68 -38.53 0.34 -4.71
C SER A 68 -37.78 -0.39 -3.60
N GLU A 69 -37.74 0.17 -2.39
CA GLU A 69 -37.01 -0.40 -1.24
C GLU A 69 -37.49 -1.79 -0.78
N ARG A 70 -38.66 -2.26 -1.26
CA ARG A 70 -39.33 -3.48 -0.74
C ARG A 70 -39.45 -4.64 -1.74
N ARG A 71 -39.17 -4.45 -3.04
CA ARG A 71 -39.21 -5.53 -4.04
C ARG A 71 -38.22 -5.28 -5.16
N GLU A 72 -37.48 -6.34 -5.52
CA GLU A 72 -36.65 -6.40 -6.71
C GLU A 72 -37.57 -6.38 -7.94
N THR A 73 -37.34 -5.44 -8.87
CA THR A 73 -38.11 -5.37 -10.12
C THR A 73 -37.24 -5.75 -11.32
N GLN A 74 -37.84 -6.38 -12.33
CA GLN A 74 -37.16 -6.74 -13.60
C GLN A 74 -36.44 -5.54 -14.24
N ALA A 75 -37.01 -4.34 -14.10
CA ALA A 75 -36.43 -3.08 -14.54
C ALA A 75 -35.06 -2.77 -13.89
N ASP A 76 -34.88 -3.17 -12.64
CA ASP A 76 -33.61 -3.01 -11.93
C ASP A 76 -32.55 -4.00 -12.47
N ASP A 77 -32.96 -5.21 -12.88
CA ASP A 77 -32.08 -6.23 -13.46
C ASP A 77 -31.61 -5.86 -14.88
N ASP A 78 -32.51 -5.33 -15.71
CA ASP A 78 -32.17 -4.93 -17.08
C ASP A 78 -31.21 -3.73 -17.11
N THR A 79 -31.43 -2.77 -16.20
CA THR A 79 -30.51 -1.64 -15.98
C THR A 79 -29.14 -2.15 -15.52
N TYR A 80 -29.13 -3.14 -14.62
CA TYR A 80 -27.92 -3.75 -14.09
C TYR A 80 -27.08 -4.49 -15.14
N GLN A 81 -27.72 -5.24 -16.06
CA GLN A 81 -27.00 -5.95 -17.13
C GLN A 81 -26.29 -4.99 -18.10
N LEU A 82 -26.90 -3.83 -18.39
CA LEU A 82 -26.29 -2.80 -19.21
C LEU A 82 -25.01 -2.25 -18.55
N ILE A 83 -25.02 -2.11 -17.22
CA ILE A 83 -23.89 -1.60 -16.41
C ILE A 83 -22.73 -2.60 -16.38
N MET A 84 -23.01 -3.90 -16.26
CA MET A 84 -21.98 -4.94 -16.27
C MET A 84 -21.23 -5.02 -17.60
N LYS A 85 -21.93 -4.73 -18.71
CA LYS A 85 -21.37 -4.80 -20.06
C LYS A 85 -20.31 -3.73 -20.34
N ASP A 86 -20.38 -2.57 -19.66
CA ASP A 86 -19.46 -1.45 -19.82
C ASP A 86 -18.44 -1.31 -18.67
N LYS A 87 -18.31 -2.33 -17.81
CA LYS A 87 -17.40 -2.33 -16.64
C LYS A 87 -15.94 -2.04 -17.01
N GLU A 88 -15.43 -2.65 -18.07
CA GLU A 88 -14.04 -2.47 -18.52
C GLU A 88 -13.81 -1.05 -19.05
N LYS A 89 -14.82 -0.45 -19.70
CA LYS A 89 -14.73 0.93 -20.19
C LYS A 89 -14.57 1.93 -19.05
N LEU A 90 -15.09 1.66 -17.85
CA LEU A 90 -14.92 2.57 -16.71
C LEU A 90 -13.47 2.61 -16.19
N LEU A 91 -12.65 1.63 -16.53
CA LEU A 91 -11.23 1.60 -16.19
C LEU A 91 -10.35 2.25 -17.27
N ASP A 92 -10.90 2.43 -18.48
CA ASP A 92 -10.22 3.10 -19.59
C ASP A 92 -10.07 4.60 -19.30
N ILE A 93 -8.83 5.09 -19.40
CA ILE A 93 -8.51 6.51 -19.25
C ILE A 93 -9.22 7.40 -20.29
N ASN A 94 -9.58 6.86 -21.45
CA ASN A 94 -10.25 7.58 -22.53
C ASN A 94 -11.77 7.68 -22.33
N ASN A 95 -12.35 6.90 -21.42
CA ASN A 95 -13.74 7.08 -21.04
C ASN A 95 -13.86 8.40 -20.27
N PRO A 96 -14.77 9.32 -20.60
CA PRO A 96 -14.93 10.55 -19.84
C PRO A 96 -15.56 10.34 -18.45
N LEU A 97 -16.36 9.29 -18.27
CA LEU A 97 -17.16 9.07 -17.07
C LEU A 97 -16.29 8.76 -15.85
N ARG A 98 -16.40 9.61 -14.81
CA ARG A 98 -15.63 9.51 -13.55
C ARG A 98 -16.52 9.64 -12.32
N PHE A 99 -17.65 10.31 -12.42
CA PHE A 99 -18.55 10.57 -11.30
C PHE A 99 -19.89 9.86 -11.51
N ILE A 100 -20.23 9.00 -10.55
CA ILE A 100 -21.40 8.14 -10.64
C ILE A 100 -22.39 8.54 -9.55
N PHE A 101 -23.63 8.85 -9.96
CA PHE A 101 -24.76 9.10 -9.05
C PHE A 101 -25.67 7.88 -9.03
N SER A 102 -26.05 7.41 -7.84
CA SER A 102 -26.91 6.24 -7.67
C SER A 102 -27.92 6.49 -6.54
N HIS A 103 -29.15 6.01 -6.70
CA HIS A 103 -30.16 6.07 -5.63
C HIS A 103 -30.07 4.85 -4.69
N SER A 104 -29.91 3.66 -5.26
CA SER A 104 -29.71 2.41 -4.51
C SER A 104 -28.24 2.00 -4.43
N ALA A 105 -27.91 1.14 -3.47
CA ALA A 105 -26.65 0.42 -3.49
C ALA A 105 -26.56 -0.35 -4.81
N LEU A 106 -25.46 -0.15 -5.54
CA LEU A 106 -25.16 -0.89 -6.77
C LEU A 106 -25.26 -2.40 -6.43
N ARG A 107 -25.94 -3.22 -7.23
CA ARG A 107 -26.20 -4.65 -6.88
C ARG A 107 -24.91 -5.49 -6.81
N GLU A 108 -25.01 -6.73 -6.33
CA GLU A 108 -23.92 -7.72 -6.39
C GLU A 108 -23.37 -7.80 -7.83
N GLY A 109 -22.05 -7.77 -8.01
CA GLY A 109 -21.37 -7.79 -9.31
C GLY A 109 -20.89 -6.43 -9.85
N TRP A 110 -21.37 -5.30 -9.33
CA TRP A 110 -20.63 -4.04 -9.51
C TRP A 110 -19.31 -4.08 -8.75
N ASP A 111 -18.23 -4.22 -9.51
CA ASP A 111 -16.89 -4.51 -9.01
C ASP A 111 -15.82 -3.68 -9.74
N ASN A 112 -15.95 -2.36 -9.63
CA ASN A 112 -14.87 -1.47 -10.05
C ASN A 112 -13.88 -1.31 -8.88
N PRO A 113 -12.61 -1.72 -9.03
CA PRO A 113 -11.60 -1.56 -7.99
C PRO A 113 -11.07 -0.13 -7.85
N ASN A 114 -11.31 0.75 -8.84
CA ASN A 114 -10.80 2.12 -8.88
C ASN A 114 -11.82 3.12 -8.30
N VAL A 115 -12.40 2.77 -7.16
CA VAL A 115 -13.36 3.61 -6.42
C VAL A 115 -12.63 4.25 -5.25
N PHE A 116 -12.20 5.50 -5.43
CA PHE A 116 -11.42 6.23 -4.42
C PHE A 116 -12.28 7.13 -3.53
N GLN A 117 -13.51 7.44 -3.94
CA GLN A 117 -14.40 8.34 -3.20
C GLN A 117 -15.82 7.78 -3.17
N ILE A 118 -16.38 7.72 -1.98
CA ILE A 118 -17.79 7.44 -1.74
C ILE A 118 -18.38 8.65 -1.04
N CYS A 119 -19.43 9.20 -1.62
CA CYS A 119 -20.16 10.32 -1.02
C CYS A 119 -21.60 9.90 -0.82
N THR A 120 -22.03 9.90 0.43
CA THR A 120 -23.35 9.45 0.86
C THR A 120 -24.16 10.69 1.23
N LEU A 121 -25.00 11.14 0.30
CA LEU A 121 -25.87 12.31 0.45
C LEU A 121 -27.28 11.92 0.93
N ASN A 122 -27.55 10.62 1.09
CA ASN A 122 -28.81 10.11 1.62
C ASN A 122 -28.74 9.83 3.13
N GLU A 123 -29.90 9.81 3.78
CA GLU A 123 -30.05 9.44 5.20
C GLU A 123 -30.44 7.96 5.33
N THR A 124 -29.62 7.06 4.80
CA THR A 124 -29.89 5.62 4.89
C THR A 124 -29.76 5.15 6.34
N LYS A 125 -30.85 4.61 6.91
CA LYS A 125 -30.84 4.04 8.29
C LYS A 125 -30.32 2.60 8.37
N SER A 126 -30.14 1.92 7.22
CA SER A 126 -29.71 0.52 7.17
C SER A 126 -28.19 0.40 7.23
N GLU A 127 -27.66 -0.16 8.32
CA GLU A 127 -26.23 -0.45 8.48
C GLU A 127 -25.71 -1.46 7.44
N LEU A 128 -26.52 -2.46 7.09
CA LEU A 128 -26.17 -3.46 6.06
C LEU A 128 -25.87 -2.81 4.70
N LYS A 129 -26.69 -1.83 4.28
CA LYS A 129 -26.47 -1.09 3.04
C LYS A 129 -25.19 -0.26 3.09
N LYS A 130 -24.96 0.48 4.19
CA LYS A 130 -23.73 1.27 4.40
C LYS A 130 -22.47 0.39 4.29
N ARG A 131 -22.49 -0.81 4.89
CA ARG A 131 -21.37 -1.76 4.82
C ARG A 131 -21.11 -2.24 3.39
N GLN A 132 -22.15 -2.56 2.64
CA GLN A 132 -22.03 -2.98 1.24
C GLN A 132 -21.53 -1.84 0.33
N GLU A 133 -21.90 -0.59 0.60
CA GLU A 133 -21.42 0.57 -0.15
C GLU A 133 -19.91 0.76 0.06
N ILE A 134 -19.44 0.79 1.30
CA ILE A 134 -18.01 0.97 1.63
C ILE A 134 -17.17 -0.21 1.13
N GLY A 135 -17.65 -1.45 1.32
CA GLY A 135 -16.93 -2.66 0.91
C GLY A 135 -16.52 -2.66 -0.57
N ARG A 136 -17.23 -1.90 -1.42
CA ARG A 136 -16.88 -1.75 -2.84
C ARG A 136 -15.64 -0.88 -3.06
N GLY A 137 -15.43 0.13 -2.22
CA GLY A 137 -14.27 1.02 -2.26
C GLY A 137 -13.03 0.50 -1.54
N LEU A 138 -13.13 -0.61 -0.80
CA LEU A 138 -12.01 -1.20 -0.04
C LEU A 138 -11.11 -2.11 -0.89
N ARG A 139 -11.38 -2.26 -2.18
CA ARG A 139 -10.59 -3.10 -3.09
C ARG A 139 -9.30 -2.38 -3.49
N LEU A 140 -8.24 -3.14 -3.72
CA LEU A 140 -7.00 -2.60 -4.29
C LEU A 140 -7.22 -2.19 -5.75
N SER A 141 -6.90 -0.94 -6.05
CA SER A 141 -6.99 -0.36 -7.39
C SER A 141 -6.09 -1.07 -8.40
N VAL A 142 -6.40 -0.93 -9.68
CA VAL A 142 -5.59 -1.42 -10.81
C VAL A 142 -5.05 -0.25 -11.62
N ASN A 143 -3.85 -0.43 -12.17
CA ASN A 143 -3.25 0.49 -13.13
C ASN A 143 -3.79 0.23 -14.57
N GLN A 144 -3.25 0.96 -15.55
CA GLN A 144 -3.65 0.83 -16.97
C GLN A 144 -3.31 -0.53 -17.60
N THR A 145 -2.39 -1.30 -17.01
CA THR A 145 -2.07 -2.67 -17.46
C THR A 145 -2.96 -3.73 -16.80
N GLY A 146 -3.84 -3.32 -15.89
CA GLY A 146 -4.72 -4.21 -15.13
C GLY A 146 -4.08 -4.80 -13.86
N ASP A 147 -2.84 -4.42 -13.55
CA ASP A 147 -2.12 -4.91 -12.38
C ASP A 147 -2.57 -4.18 -11.11
N ARG A 148 -2.66 -4.92 -10.00
CA ARG A 148 -3.02 -4.34 -8.70
C ARG A 148 -1.93 -3.40 -8.20
N VAL A 149 -2.33 -2.22 -7.77
CA VAL A 149 -1.46 -1.25 -7.12
C VAL A 149 -1.44 -1.55 -5.62
N PHE A 150 -0.26 -1.76 -5.05
CA PHE A 150 -0.09 -2.04 -3.61
C PHE A 150 0.36 -0.81 -2.80
N ASP A 151 0.54 0.34 -3.45
CA ASP A 151 0.89 1.59 -2.78
C ASP A 151 -0.25 2.05 -1.86
N LYS A 152 0.05 2.16 -0.57
CA LYS A 152 -0.90 2.59 0.47
C LYS A 152 -1.29 4.06 0.33
N ASN A 153 -0.46 4.88 -0.32
CA ASN A 153 -0.77 6.29 -0.56
C ASN A 153 -1.83 6.46 -1.65
N ILE A 154 -1.87 5.55 -2.63
CA ILE A 154 -2.85 5.54 -3.70
C ILE A 154 -4.17 4.89 -3.21
N ASN A 155 -4.08 3.75 -2.52
CA ASN A 155 -5.25 3.00 -2.05
C ASN A 155 -5.87 3.62 -0.78
N LYS A 156 -6.33 4.86 -0.88
CA LYS A 156 -7.06 5.58 0.17
C LYS A 156 -8.49 5.85 -0.27
N LEU A 157 -9.44 5.17 0.37
CA LEU A 157 -10.87 5.44 0.18
C LEU A 157 -11.30 6.64 1.03
N THR A 158 -11.77 7.70 0.37
CA THR A 158 -12.38 8.84 1.06
C THR A 158 -13.89 8.63 1.15
N VAL A 159 -14.43 8.61 2.36
CA VAL A 159 -15.88 8.52 2.60
C VAL A 159 -16.38 9.87 3.11
N VAL A 160 -17.25 10.51 2.34
CA VAL A 160 -17.96 11.74 2.70
C VAL A 160 -19.36 11.36 3.12
N ALA A 161 -19.71 11.58 4.37
CA ALA A 161 -21.00 11.14 4.91
C ALA A 161 -21.57 12.13 5.94
N ASN A 162 -22.86 11.97 6.25
CA ASN A 162 -23.59 12.77 7.24
C ASN A 162 -23.38 12.25 8.68
N GLU A 163 -23.93 12.97 9.67
CA GLU A 163 -23.83 12.63 11.11
C GLU A 163 -24.25 11.18 11.42
N SER A 164 -25.24 10.63 10.69
CA SER A 164 -25.67 9.22 10.85
C SER A 164 -24.57 8.19 10.54
N TYR A 165 -23.49 8.62 9.90
CA TYR A 165 -22.37 7.78 9.50
C TYR A 165 -21.25 7.76 10.55
N GLU A 166 -21.21 8.72 11.47
CA GLU A 166 -20.26 8.72 12.59
C GLU A 166 -20.51 7.50 13.49
N GLU A 167 -21.76 7.28 13.91
CA GLU A 167 -22.15 6.10 14.69
C GLU A 167 -21.85 4.80 13.94
N PHE A 168 -22.09 4.76 12.63
CA PHE A 168 -21.81 3.60 11.80
C PHE A 168 -20.29 3.34 11.68
N ALA A 169 -19.48 4.37 11.45
CA ALA A 169 -18.03 4.25 11.38
C ALA A 169 -17.44 3.79 12.71
N GLY A 170 -17.93 4.31 13.84
CA GLY A 170 -17.53 3.88 15.18
C GLY A 170 -17.87 2.40 15.44
N LYS A 171 -19.08 1.97 15.07
CA LYS A 171 -19.47 0.55 15.15
C LYS A 171 -18.62 -0.35 14.26
N LEU A 172 -18.42 0.03 13.00
CA LEU A 172 -17.61 -0.76 12.04
C LEU A 172 -16.15 -0.88 12.50
N GLN A 173 -15.57 0.19 13.05
CA GLN A 173 -14.24 0.14 13.63
C GLN A 173 -14.20 -0.89 14.76
N LYS A 174 -15.11 -0.79 15.73
CA LYS A 174 -15.20 -1.72 16.85
C LYS A 174 -15.36 -3.17 16.40
N GLU A 175 -16.21 -3.43 15.41
CA GLU A 175 -16.35 -4.77 14.80
C GLU A 175 -15.03 -5.27 14.19
N ILE A 176 -14.28 -4.42 13.48
CA ILE A 176 -12.98 -4.80 12.92
C ILE A 176 -11.95 -5.06 14.03
N GLU A 177 -11.98 -4.29 15.13
CA GLU A 177 -11.14 -4.56 16.31
C GLU A 177 -11.46 -5.93 16.91
N ASP A 178 -12.75 -6.20 17.13
CA ASP A 178 -13.25 -7.44 17.72
C ASP A 178 -12.97 -8.66 16.82
N ASP A 179 -13.19 -8.54 15.50
CA ASP A 179 -13.06 -9.64 14.54
C ASP A 179 -11.59 -9.91 14.14
N CYS A 180 -10.78 -8.85 13.99
CA CYS A 180 -9.42 -8.95 13.45
C CYS A 180 -8.33 -8.81 14.51
N GLY A 181 -8.67 -8.45 15.75
CA GLY A 181 -7.70 -8.21 16.83
C GLY A 181 -6.77 -7.03 16.55
N VAL A 182 -7.24 -6.04 15.79
CA VAL A 182 -6.50 -4.80 15.53
C VAL A 182 -6.99 -3.70 16.49
N GLU A 183 -6.14 -2.73 16.79
CA GLU A 183 -6.55 -1.52 17.53
C GLU A 183 -6.49 -0.30 16.61
N PHE A 184 -7.55 0.52 16.59
CA PHE A 184 -7.62 1.80 15.87
C PHE A 184 -7.22 3.00 16.73
N THR A 185 -7.04 2.82 18.05
CA THR A 185 -6.46 3.81 18.96
C THR A 185 -5.14 4.36 18.40
N GLY A 186 -5.03 5.68 18.29
CA GLY A 186 -3.86 6.37 17.70
C GLY A 186 -3.75 6.32 16.16
N ARG A 187 -4.67 5.62 15.46
CA ARG A 187 -4.70 5.55 13.98
C ARG A 187 -5.67 6.54 13.34
N ILE A 188 -6.65 7.03 14.11
CA ILE A 188 -7.60 8.06 13.67
C ILE A 188 -6.95 9.43 13.87
N LYS A 189 -6.66 10.14 12.77
CA LYS A 189 -6.00 11.44 12.81
C LYS A 189 -6.84 12.51 12.10
N ASP A 190 -7.14 13.58 12.83
CA ASP A 190 -7.90 14.74 12.33
C ASP A 190 -7.15 15.43 11.20
N LYS A 191 -7.71 15.40 9.97
CA LYS A 191 -7.11 15.99 8.77
C LYS A 191 -6.79 17.49 8.96
N ASN A 192 -7.57 18.21 9.75
CA ASN A 192 -7.35 19.64 10.00
C ASN A 192 -6.10 19.92 10.84
N LYS A 193 -5.52 18.89 11.49
CA LYS A 193 -4.25 18.97 12.23
C LYS A 193 -3.03 18.68 11.34
N ARG A 194 -3.22 18.56 10.03
CA ARG A 194 -2.09 18.45 9.11
C ARG A 194 -1.36 19.78 9.00
N VAL A 195 -0.05 19.68 8.86
CA VAL A 195 0.86 20.80 8.70
C VAL A 195 1.64 20.57 7.41
N LYS A 196 1.82 21.65 6.66
CA LYS A 196 2.64 21.65 5.45
C LYS A 196 4.12 21.69 5.84
N VAL A 197 4.89 20.73 5.35
CA VAL A 197 6.36 20.76 5.44
C VAL A 197 6.86 21.68 4.33
N GLU A 198 7.50 22.78 4.71
CA GLU A 198 8.02 23.79 3.79
C GLU A 198 9.54 23.73 3.78
N LEU A 199 10.11 23.68 2.59
CA LEU A 199 11.55 23.84 2.41
C LEU A 199 11.98 25.25 2.79
N LYS A 200 13.16 25.35 3.38
CA LYS A 200 13.83 26.62 3.66
C LYS A 200 14.02 27.39 2.35
N LYS A 201 13.78 28.71 2.40
CA LYS A 201 14.06 29.60 1.27
C LYS A 201 15.53 29.48 0.87
N ASN A 202 15.77 29.31 -0.44
CA ASN A 202 17.11 29.15 -1.00
C ASN A 202 17.88 27.91 -0.51
N TYR A 203 17.19 26.83 -0.11
CA TYR A 203 17.85 25.56 0.28
C TYR A 203 18.83 25.07 -0.80
N SER A 204 18.50 25.29 -2.08
CA SER A 204 19.32 24.93 -3.24
C SER A 204 20.64 25.72 -3.36
N LEU A 205 20.81 26.79 -2.58
CA LEU A 205 22.03 27.58 -2.48
C LEU A 205 22.84 27.27 -1.21
N ASP A 206 22.34 26.39 -0.32
CA ASP A 206 23.04 26.05 0.92
C ASP A 206 24.32 25.24 0.62
N PRO A 207 25.52 25.74 0.95
CA PRO A 207 26.76 25.07 0.58
C PRO A 207 26.88 23.66 1.18
N ASN A 208 26.40 23.45 2.40
CA ASN A 208 26.47 22.14 3.04
C ASN A 208 25.55 21.14 2.31
N PHE A 209 24.36 21.59 1.92
CA PHE A 209 23.45 20.73 1.15
C PHE A 209 24.03 20.39 -0.22
N ILE A 210 24.50 21.38 -0.98
CA ILE A 210 25.10 21.17 -2.31
C ILE A 210 26.27 20.19 -2.22
N GLU A 211 27.14 20.36 -1.22
CA GLU A 211 28.31 19.52 -0.99
C GLU A 211 27.92 18.06 -0.71
N LEU A 212 26.98 17.83 0.23
CA LEU A 212 26.49 16.49 0.56
C LEU A 212 25.71 15.87 -0.61
N TRP A 213 24.82 16.64 -1.25
CA TRP A 213 23.98 16.18 -2.35
C TRP A 213 24.81 15.77 -3.56
N ASN A 214 25.83 16.55 -3.93
CA ASN A 214 26.72 16.21 -5.03
C ASN A 214 27.49 14.90 -4.79
N LYS A 215 27.65 14.46 -3.53
CA LYS A 215 28.24 13.17 -3.22
C LYS A 215 27.26 12.02 -3.39
N ILE A 216 25.97 12.18 -3.11
CA ILE A 216 25.01 11.06 -3.03
C ILE A 216 23.95 11.01 -4.14
N LYS A 217 23.81 12.06 -4.97
CA LYS A 217 22.74 12.20 -5.96
C LYS A 217 22.73 11.18 -7.11
N PHE A 218 23.79 10.39 -7.29
CA PHE A 218 23.94 9.52 -8.46
C PHE A 218 23.05 8.28 -8.36
N ARG A 219 22.37 7.94 -9.46
CA ARG A 219 21.64 6.67 -9.56
C ARG A 219 22.58 5.53 -9.86
N THR A 220 22.25 4.37 -9.33
CA THR A 220 23.00 3.13 -9.58
C THR A 220 22.09 2.06 -10.13
N THR A 221 22.67 1.16 -10.91
CA THR A 221 22.11 -0.14 -11.23
C THR A 221 22.95 -1.21 -10.54
N TYR A 222 22.48 -2.45 -10.54
CA TYR A 222 23.21 -3.56 -9.97
C TYR A 222 23.33 -4.72 -10.94
N ARG A 223 24.40 -5.50 -10.74
CA ARG A 223 24.57 -6.83 -11.30
C ARG A 223 24.77 -7.81 -10.17
N VAL A 224 24.18 -8.99 -10.30
CA VAL A 224 24.35 -10.07 -9.33
C VAL A 224 25.18 -11.18 -9.97
N ASN A 225 26.17 -11.67 -9.22
CA ASN A 225 26.91 -12.88 -9.57
C ASN A 225 26.77 -13.93 -8.46
N TYR A 226 26.32 -15.13 -8.80
CA TYR A 226 26.22 -16.25 -7.88
C TYR A 226 26.46 -17.59 -8.58
N ASP A 227 26.87 -18.60 -7.81
CA ASP A 227 27.06 -19.96 -8.30
C ASP A 227 25.75 -20.76 -8.24
N THR A 228 25.36 -21.34 -9.37
CA THR A 228 24.11 -22.12 -9.47
C THR A 228 24.20 -23.46 -8.73
N GLU A 229 25.36 -24.10 -8.70
CA GLU A 229 25.56 -25.37 -7.98
C GLU A 229 25.50 -25.14 -6.46
N GLU A 230 26.07 -24.04 -5.99
CA GLU A 230 26.00 -23.67 -4.57
C GLU A 230 24.58 -23.30 -4.15
N LEU A 231 23.83 -22.59 -5.01
CA LEU A 231 22.41 -22.30 -4.81
C LEU A 231 21.60 -23.59 -4.68
N ILE A 232 21.79 -24.55 -5.59
CA ILE A 232 21.06 -25.83 -5.57
C ILE A 232 21.34 -26.56 -4.25
N LYS A 233 22.62 -26.72 -3.89
CA LYS A 233 23.03 -27.38 -2.66
C LYS A 233 22.41 -26.72 -1.42
N THR A 234 22.47 -25.40 -1.32
CA THR A 234 21.99 -24.66 -0.14
C THR A 234 20.46 -24.69 -0.04
N ALA A 235 19.76 -24.52 -1.16
CA ALA A 235 18.30 -24.61 -1.22
C ALA A 235 17.81 -26.02 -0.86
N SER A 236 18.49 -27.06 -1.34
CA SER A 236 18.17 -28.45 -0.99
C SER A 236 18.33 -28.74 0.49
N ILE A 237 19.40 -28.23 1.12
CA ILE A 237 19.61 -28.36 2.58
C ILE A 237 18.52 -27.63 3.36
N SER A 238 18.15 -26.41 2.94
CA SER A 238 17.09 -25.61 3.58
C SER A 238 15.73 -26.32 3.49
N ILE A 239 15.36 -26.86 2.33
CA ILE A 239 14.12 -27.66 2.16
C ILE A 239 14.19 -28.95 2.98
N LYS A 240 15.33 -29.63 3.04
CA LYS A 240 15.49 -30.86 3.84
C LYS A 240 15.17 -30.60 5.32
N ASN A 241 15.62 -29.45 5.84
CA ASN A 241 15.45 -29.04 7.23
C ASN A 241 14.16 -28.27 7.52
N MET A 242 13.29 -28.03 6.52
CA MET A 242 12.04 -27.32 6.73
C MET A 242 11.08 -28.13 7.62
N THR A 243 10.10 -27.45 8.21
CA THR A 243 9.11 -28.09 9.08
C THR A 243 8.36 -29.23 8.38
N GLU A 244 7.81 -30.16 9.16
CA GLU A 244 7.09 -31.30 8.61
C GLU A 244 5.79 -30.84 7.91
N VAL A 245 5.57 -31.37 6.70
CA VAL A 245 4.32 -31.13 5.96
C VAL A 245 3.18 -31.90 6.59
N LYS A 246 2.30 -31.17 7.30
CA LYS A 246 1.13 -31.74 7.97
C LYS A 246 0.04 -32.09 6.96
N LYS A 247 -0.60 -33.24 7.17
CA LYS A 247 -1.79 -33.64 6.44
C LYS A 247 -2.92 -32.62 6.69
N PRO A 248 -3.76 -32.35 5.68
CA PRO A 248 -4.94 -31.51 5.88
C PRO A 248 -5.91 -32.18 6.86
N VAL A 249 -6.31 -31.45 7.90
CA VAL A 249 -7.27 -31.92 8.90
C VAL A 249 -8.48 -31.01 8.94
N ILE A 250 -9.66 -31.59 9.18
CA ILE A 250 -10.86 -30.80 9.44
C ILE A 250 -10.96 -30.61 10.96
N LYS A 251 -10.87 -29.36 11.41
CA LYS A 251 -10.96 -29.01 12.83
C LYS A 251 -12.36 -28.50 13.15
N SER A 252 -13.09 -29.23 13.98
CA SER A 252 -14.35 -28.78 14.57
C SER A 252 -14.07 -28.23 15.95
N VAL A 253 -14.21 -26.91 16.12
CA VAL A 253 -14.07 -26.25 17.42
C VAL A 253 -15.46 -26.04 18.01
N LYS A 254 -15.70 -26.57 19.21
CA LYS A 254 -16.90 -26.30 19.99
C LYS A 254 -16.58 -25.20 20.99
N THR A 255 -17.26 -24.08 20.88
CA THR A 255 -17.11 -22.94 21.79
C THR A 255 -18.39 -22.81 22.60
N GLY A 256 -18.24 -22.72 23.91
CA GLY A 256 -19.29 -22.36 24.85
C GLY A 256 -19.31 -20.85 24.99
N VAL A 257 -20.48 -20.31 25.27
CA VAL A 257 -20.67 -18.88 25.41
C VAL A 257 -21.06 -18.63 26.86
N ASP A 258 -20.19 -17.92 27.57
CA ASP A 258 -20.42 -17.53 28.96
C ASP A 258 -20.76 -16.03 28.98
N MET A 259 -21.83 -15.64 29.67
CA MET A 259 -22.18 -14.23 29.87
C MET A 259 -21.62 -13.77 31.21
N VAL A 260 -20.68 -12.83 31.18
CA VAL A 260 -20.08 -12.21 32.36
C VAL A 260 -20.44 -10.73 32.42
N ARG A 261 -20.18 -10.07 33.56
CA ARG A 261 -20.52 -8.65 33.76
C ARG A 261 -19.91 -7.71 32.73
N GLU A 262 -18.76 -8.06 32.16
CA GLU A 262 -18.05 -7.27 31.14
C GLU A 262 -18.49 -7.58 29.70
N GLY A 263 -19.32 -8.61 29.49
CA GLY A 263 -19.85 -8.96 28.16
C GLY A 263 -19.98 -10.47 27.92
N ILE A 264 -20.02 -10.85 26.65
CA ILE A 264 -20.09 -12.25 26.20
C ILE A 264 -18.68 -12.74 25.95
N VAL A 265 -18.28 -13.82 26.60
CA VAL A 265 -16.94 -14.42 26.43
C VAL A 265 -17.08 -15.84 25.89
N GLY A 266 -16.35 -16.15 24.82
CA GLY A 266 -16.26 -17.49 24.26
C GLY A 266 -15.26 -18.33 25.03
N ARG A 267 -15.67 -19.50 25.54
CA ARG A 267 -14.79 -20.50 26.15
C ARG A 267 -14.72 -21.74 25.28
N GLN A 268 -13.53 -22.13 24.86
CA GLN A 268 -13.36 -23.35 24.07
C GLN A 268 -13.77 -24.59 24.91
N LEU A 269 -14.84 -25.27 24.50
CA LEU A 269 -15.36 -26.47 25.17
C LEU A 269 -14.73 -27.75 24.65
N GLY A 270 -14.23 -27.75 23.41
CA GLY A 270 -13.55 -28.91 22.85
C GLY A 270 -13.11 -28.70 21.41
N VAL A 271 -12.14 -29.50 21.00
CA VAL A 271 -11.64 -29.57 19.63
C VAL A 271 -11.76 -31.02 19.18
N ARG A 272 -12.47 -31.26 18.07
CA ARG A 272 -12.43 -32.53 17.35
C ARG A 272 -11.63 -32.34 16.07
N ILE A 273 -10.65 -33.19 15.87
CA ILE A 273 -9.86 -33.26 14.64
C ILE A 273 -10.38 -34.46 13.87
N PHE A 274 -10.87 -34.23 12.66
CA PHE A 274 -11.20 -35.29 11.73
C PHE A 274 -10.04 -35.42 10.75
N ASP A 275 -9.32 -36.53 10.84
CA ASP A 275 -8.32 -36.89 9.84
C ASP A 275 -9.04 -37.17 8.54
N LYS A 276 -8.67 -36.45 7.49
CA LYS A 276 -9.14 -36.76 6.13
C LYS A 276 -8.28 -37.92 5.62
N THR A 277 -8.54 -39.13 6.11
CA THR A 277 -7.67 -40.29 5.84
C THR A 277 -7.67 -40.74 4.38
N ASP A 278 -8.71 -40.44 3.59
CA ASP A 278 -8.88 -41.10 2.29
C ASP A 278 -9.33 -40.20 1.12
N SER A 279 -9.14 -38.88 1.19
CA SER A 279 -9.25 -38.11 -0.05
C SER A 279 -8.04 -38.39 -0.92
N VAL A 280 -8.21 -39.32 -1.86
CA VAL A 280 -7.31 -39.54 -3.00
C VAL A 280 -6.93 -38.17 -3.55
N ILE A 281 -5.65 -37.81 -3.45
CA ILE A 281 -5.14 -36.59 -4.09
C ILE A 281 -5.45 -36.74 -5.59
N SER A 282 -6.39 -35.95 -6.10
CA SER A 282 -6.82 -36.01 -7.50
C SER A 282 -5.76 -35.37 -8.39
N GLY A 283 -4.74 -36.16 -8.74
CA GLY A 283 -3.63 -35.75 -9.59
C GLY A 283 -2.55 -34.95 -8.86
N ILE A 284 -1.30 -35.16 -9.28
CA ILE A 284 -0.17 -34.32 -8.86
C ILE A 284 -0.28 -33.00 -9.63
N PRO A 285 -0.28 -31.83 -8.97
CA PRO A 285 -0.30 -30.54 -9.66
C PRO A 285 1.00 -30.30 -10.44
N ASP A 286 1.06 -29.27 -11.30
CA ASP A 286 2.33 -28.87 -11.92
C ASP A 286 3.26 -28.23 -10.87
N ILE A 287 4.00 -29.09 -10.16
CA ILE A 287 4.97 -28.73 -9.11
C ILE A 287 6.00 -27.76 -9.67
N LEU A 288 6.57 -28.08 -10.83
CA LEU A 288 7.67 -27.31 -11.41
C LEU A 288 7.18 -25.96 -11.92
N GLY A 289 6.02 -25.92 -12.60
CA GLY A 289 5.40 -24.69 -13.06
C GLY A 289 5.01 -23.76 -11.91
N TYR A 290 4.45 -24.33 -10.82
CA TYR A 290 4.09 -23.55 -9.64
C TYR A 290 5.31 -22.87 -9.00
N ILE A 291 6.39 -23.63 -8.76
CA ILE A 291 7.60 -23.09 -8.17
C ILE A 291 8.26 -22.10 -9.12
N GLN A 292 8.38 -22.42 -10.41
CA GLN A 292 8.95 -21.55 -11.43
C GLN A 292 8.23 -20.20 -11.50
N GLY A 293 6.90 -20.19 -11.51
CA GLY A 293 6.12 -18.95 -11.55
C GLY A 293 6.28 -18.07 -10.30
N LYS A 294 6.88 -18.59 -9.22
CA LYS A 294 7.14 -17.84 -7.99
C LYS A 294 8.61 -17.50 -7.80
N THR A 295 9.54 -18.31 -8.31
CA THR A 295 10.99 -18.16 -8.07
C THR A 295 11.78 -17.74 -9.31
N GLU A 296 11.16 -17.81 -10.50
CA GLU A 296 11.78 -17.55 -11.81
C GLU A 296 12.98 -18.47 -12.15
N LEU A 297 13.23 -19.51 -11.34
CA LEU A 297 14.25 -20.51 -11.62
C LEU A 297 13.83 -21.43 -12.78
N THR A 298 14.81 -21.97 -13.49
CA THR A 298 14.55 -22.93 -14.56
C THR A 298 13.96 -24.24 -14.00
N ARG A 299 13.11 -24.92 -14.79
CA ARG A 299 12.52 -26.21 -14.41
C ARG A 299 13.59 -27.25 -14.05
N SER A 300 14.73 -27.24 -14.75
CA SER A 300 15.88 -28.11 -14.47
C SER A 300 16.50 -27.84 -13.10
N THR A 301 16.72 -26.57 -12.74
CA THR A 301 17.25 -26.18 -11.43
C THR A 301 16.30 -26.59 -10.31
N ILE A 302 15.01 -26.31 -10.46
CA ILE A 302 13.97 -26.67 -9.47
C ILE A 302 13.91 -28.18 -9.28
N LEU A 303 13.92 -28.95 -10.37
CA LEU A 303 13.90 -30.41 -10.29
C LEU A 303 15.11 -30.97 -9.53
N ARG A 304 16.30 -30.40 -9.75
CA ARG A 304 17.51 -30.79 -9.01
C ARG A 304 17.38 -30.47 -7.52
N ILE A 305 16.96 -29.26 -7.19
CA ILE A 305 16.74 -28.83 -5.79
C ILE A 305 15.80 -29.81 -5.06
N LEU A 306 14.67 -30.16 -5.68
CA LEU A 306 13.66 -31.05 -5.11
C LEU A 306 14.15 -32.50 -4.97
N LYS A 307 14.98 -32.99 -5.89
CA LYS A 307 15.57 -34.34 -5.80
C LYS A 307 16.61 -34.41 -4.68
N GLU A 308 17.49 -33.42 -4.63
CA GLU A 308 18.58 -33.35 -3.65
C GLU A 308 18.08 -33.04 -2.22
N SER A 309 16.87 -32.51 -2.06
CA SER A 309 16.28 -32.26 -0.73
C SER A 309 15.76 -33.51 -0.03
N GLU A 310 15.57 -34.62 -0.75
CA GLU A 310 14.98 -35.88 -0.24
C GLU A 310 13.55 -35.73 0.34
N ARG A 311 12.86 -34.62 0.06
CA ARG A 311 11.52 -34.33 0.60
C ARG A 311 10.38 -34.44 -0.43
N LEU A 312 10.66 -34.97 -1.63
CA LEU A 312 9.67 -35.02 -2.72
C LEU A 312 8.39 -35.79 -2.33
N GLU A 313 8.50 -36.79 -1.46
CA GLU A 313 7.35 -37.59 -0.99
C GLU A 313 6.31 -36.77 -0.21
N ASP A 314 6.70 -35.64 0.39
CA ASP A 314 5.78 -34.77 1.12
C ASP A 314 4.69 -34.16 0.23
N VAL A 315 4.91 -34.12 -1.10
CA VAL A 315 3.87 -33.70 -2.05
C VAL A 315 2.63 -34.59 -1.94
N PHE A 316 2.77 -35.86 -1.58
CA PHE A 316 1.65 -36.79 -1.41
C PHE A 316 0.94 -36.65 -0.06
N LYS A 317 1.47 -35.84 0.86
CA LYS A 317 0.81 -35.54 2.14
C LYS A 317 -0.12 -34.35 2.02
N ASN A 318 0.41 -33.26 1.45
CA ASN A 318 -0.31 -32.01 1.23
C ASN A 318 0.39 -31.21 0.11
N PRO A 319 -0.01 -31.40 -1.15
CA PRO A 319 0.70 -30.82 -2.30
C PRO A 319 0.84 -29.30 -2.19
N GLN A 320 -0.26 -28.59 -1.87
CA GLN A 320 -0.26 -27.14 -1.82
C GLN A 320 0.66 -26.61 -0.71
N LEU A 321 0.55 -27.15 0.50
CA LEU A 321 1.39 -26.73 1.62
C LEU A 321 2.87 -27.01 1.36
N PHE A 322 3.20 -28.18 0.82
CA PHE A 322 4.58 -28.53 0.44
C PHE A 322 5.14 -27.53 -0.58
N LEU A 323 4.38 -27.22 -1.63
CA LEU A 323 4.79 -26.26 -2.66
C LEU A 323 5.02 -24.86 -2.07
N ASP A 324 4.13 -24.38 -1.21
CA ASP A 324 4.25 -23.07 -0.57
C ASP A 324 5.49 -22.99 0.33
N MET A 325 5.76 -24.05 1.10
CA MET A 325 6.95 -24.15 1.95
C MET A 325 8.23 -24.19 1.11
N VAL A 326 8.28 -25.00 0.05
CA VAL A 326 9.43 -25.05 -0.86
C VAL A 326 9.68 -23.69 -1.52
N VAL A 327 8.64 -22.99 -1.98
CA VAL A 327 8.79 -21.65 -2.57
C VAL A 327 9.39 -20.68 -1.55
N VAL A 328 8.94 -20.69 -0.30
CA VAL A 328 9.48 -19.84 0.76
C VAL A 328 10.96 -20.12 0.98
N GLU A 329 11.33 -21.39 1.16
CA GLU A 329 12.72 -21.81 1.38
C GLU A 329 13.63 -21.44 0.19
N ILE A 330 13.22 -21.73 -1.04
CA ILE A 330 14.00 -21.35 -2.24
C ILE A 330 14.15 -19.83 -2.33
N LYS A 331 13.09 -19.06 -2.07
CA LYS A 331 13.17 -17.60 -2.10
C LYS A 331 14.11 -17.04 -1.04
N ASN A 332 14.08 -17.57 0.17
CA ASN A 332 14.98 -17.12 1.24
C ASN A 332 16.44 -17.34 0.84
N VAL A 333 16.78 -18.54 0.35
CA VAL A 333 18.13 -18.84 -0.11
C VAL A 333 18.49 -17.97 -1.33
N LEU A 334 17.61 -17.88 -2.33
CA LEU A 334 17.85 -17.07 -3.52
C LEU A 334 18.11 -15.59 -3.15
N ASN A 335 17.30 -15.02 -2.27
CA ASN A 335 17.47 -13.65 -1.80
C ASN A 335 18.83 -13.42 -1.13
N ASP A 336 19.26 -14.35 -0.26
CA ASP A 336 20.58 -14.29 0.37
C ASP A 336 21.71 -14.34 -0.66
N PHE A 337 21.64 -15.27 -1.63
CA PHE A 337 22.61 -15.35 -2.73
C PHE A 337 22.64 -14.08 -3.59
N MET A 338 21.46 -13.56 -3.93
CA MET A 338 21.34 -12.37 -4.77
C MET A 338 21.95 -11.13 -4.11
N VAL A 339 21.80 -11.01 -2.79
CA VAL A 339 22.34 -9.89 -2.02
C VAL A 339 23.82 -10.06 -1.72
N ASN A 340 24.30 -11.29 -1.47
CA ASN A 340 25.72 -11.55 -1.26
C ASN A 340 26.54 -11.34 -2.55
N GLY A 341 25.97 -11.67 -3.70
CA GLY A 341 26.58 -11.53 -5.01
C GLY A 341 26.41 -10.17 -5.68
N ILE A 342 25.79 -9.20 -5.00
CA ILE A 342 25.42 -7.91 -5.60
C ILE A 342 26.63 -6.99 -5.76
N LYS A 343 26.71 -6.34 -6.93
CA LYS A 343 27.64 -5.25 -7.21
C LYS A 343 26.87 -4.10 -7.83
N TYR A 344 27.13 -2.89 -7.36
CA TYR A 344 26.51 -1.67 -7.88
C TYR A 344 27.44 -0.97 -8.85
N GLU A 345 26.85 -0.29 -9.83
CA GLU A 345 27.56 0.58 -10.76
C GLU A 345 26.72 1.84 -10.98
N LYS A 346 27.39 3.00 -11.05
CA LYS A 346 26.71 4.27 -11.35
C LYS A 346 26.19 4.24 -12.78
N ILE A 347 24.94 4.67 -12.96
CA ILE A 347 24.35 4.82 -14.28
C ILE A 347 24.85 6.17 -14.83
N GLY A 348 25.68 6.12 -15.87
CA GLY A 348 26.28 7.32 -16.46
C GLY A 348 25.24 8.39 -16.78
N GLY A 349 25.42 9.59 -16.21
CA GLY A 349 24.56 10.75 -16.45
C GLY A 349 23.18 10.72 -15.78
N GLN A 350 22.84 9.69 -15.00
CA GLN A 350 21.58 9.67 -14.24
C GLN A 350 21.80 10.12 -12.79
N GLU A 351 21.15 11.22 -12.45
CA GLU A 351 21.17 11.81 -11.12
C GLU A 351 19.73 12.07 -10.64
N TYR A 352 19.54 12.07 -9.33
CA TYR A 352 18.35 12.63 -8.73
C TYR A 352 18.36 14.15 -8.91
N ALA A 353 17.39 14.66 -9.66
CA ALA A 353 17.24 16.09 -9.89
C ALA A 353 16.88 16.81 -8.59
N MET A 354 17.52 17.95 -8.32
CA MET A 354 17.27 18.74 -7.11
C MET A 354 15.81 19.25 -7.04
N MET A 355 15.16 19.49 -8.19
CA MET A 355 13.75 19.92 -8.24
C MET A 355 12.77 18.92 -7.60
N LEU A 356 13.16 17.65 -7.42
CA LEU A 356 12.32 16.64 -6.77
C LEU A 356 12.01 16.98 -5.30
N PHE A 357 12.84 17.80 -4.65
CA PHE A 357 12.54 18.29 -3.31
C PHE A 357 11.34 19.24 -3.32
N GLU A 358 11.21 20.11 -4.32
CA GLU A 358 10.10 21.08 -4.44
C GLU A 358 8.78 20.43 -4.82
N GLU A 359 8.81 19.38 -5.65
CA GLU A 359 7.62 18.61 -5.99
C GLU A 359 7.08 17.79 -4.83
N SER A 360 7.92 17.54 -3.82
CA SER A 360 7.61 16.70 -2.66
C SER A 360 7.04 17.47 -1.46
N GLU A 361 6.40 18.63 -1.64
CA GLU A 361 5.73 19.33 -0.52
C GLU A 361 4.71 18.40 0.18
N ILE A 362 5.05 17.93 1.39
CA ILE A 362 4.27 16.95 2.13
C ILE A 362 3.31 17.68 3.08
N GLU A 363 2.02 17.38 2.97
CA GLU A 363 1.01 17.72 3.97
C GLU A 363 0.76 16.50 4.88
N THR A 364 1.35 16.50 6.07
CA THR A 364 1.30 15.36 7.02
C THR A 364 0.88 15.81 8.42
N TYR A 365 0.62 14.86 9.32
CA TYR A 365 0.11 15.18 10.66
C TYR A 365 1.21 15.64 11.60
N ILE A 366 0.93 16.66 12.44
CA ILE A 366 1.91 17.26 13.36
C ILE A 366 2.61 16.26 14.30
N GLU A 367 1.91 15.18 14.69
CA GLU A 367 2.44 14.13 15.56
C GLU A 367 3.61 13.36 14.92
N ASN A 368 3.66 13.32 13.59
CA ASN A 368 4.73 12.69 12.82
C ASN A 368 5.79 13.72 12.38
N LEU A 369 5.76 14.95 12.91
CA LEU A 369 6.67 16.01 12.52
C LEU A 369 7.56 16.41 13.68
N TYR A 370 8.85 16.43 13.44
CA TYR A 370 9.80 17.11 14.30
C TYR A 370 9.92 18.57 13.86
N LYS A 371 9.53 19.52 14.72
CA LYS A 371 9.71 20.95 14.45
C LYS A 371 11.18 21.32 14.63
N VAL A 372 11.81 21.75 13.55
CA VAL A 372 13.21 22.15 13.53
C VAL A 372 13.35 23.54 14.15
N THR A 373 14.31 23.69 15.05
CA THR A 373 14.68 24.97 15.69
C THR A 373 15.89 25.62 15.03
N LYS A 374 16.84 24.84 14.51
CA LYS A 374 18.07 25.28 13.84
C LYS A 374 17.99 25.06 12.32
N GLN A 375 17.32 25.99 11.64
CA GLN A 375 17.07 25.94 10.19
C GLN A 375 18.36 26.01 9.35
N GLU A 376 19.48 26.43 9.93
CA GLU A 376 20.79 26.43 9.29
C GLU A 376 21.39 25.03 9.11
N LYS A 377 20.89 24.02 9.84
CA LYS A 377 21.43 22.65 9.82
C LYS A 377 20.65 21.68 8.93
N THR A 378 19.53 22.10 8.33
CA THR A 378 18.65 21.19 7.57
C THR A 378 17.87 21.91 6.47
N LEU A 379 17.04 21.16 5.74
CA LEU A 379 16.35 21.61 4.53
C LEU A 379 14.98 22.23 4.77
N ALA A 380 14.29 21.87 5.85
CA ALA A 380 12.88 22.16 6.02
C ALA A 380 12.52 22.62 7.44
N ASN A 381 11.40 23.32 7.55
CA ASN A 381 10.85 23.75 8.83
C ASN A 381 10.43 22.58 9.75
N TYR A 382 10.11 21.44 9.15
CA TYR A 382 9.75 20.20 9.82
C TYR A 382 10.45 19.01 9.16
N ILE A 383 10.73 17.98 9.95
CA ILE A 383 11.22 16.68 9.47
C ILE A 383 10.14 15.64 9.72
N GLU A 384 9.77 14.90 8.67
CA GLU A 384 8.82 13.80 8.79
C GLU A 384 9.46 12.59 9.48
N ILE A 385 8.90 12.21 10.61
CA ILE A 385 9.28 11.01 11.36
C ILE A 385 8.28 9.91 11.02
N SER A 386 8.80 8.74 10.63
CA SER A 386 7.97 7.57 10.34
C SER A 386 7.12 7.28 11.58
N SER A 387 5.79 7.25 11.42
CA SER A 387 4.85 7.09 12.54
C SER A 387 5.26 5.91 13.41
N MET A 388 5.47 6.13 14.72
CA MET A 388 5.93 5.15 15.73
C MET A 388 7.45 4.91 15.83
N SER A 389 8.32 5.67 15.15
CA SER A 389 9.77 5.58 15.36
C SER A 389 10.28 6.65 16.34
N GLU A 390 10.20 6.37 17.64
CA GLU A 390 10.82 7.21 18.69
C GLU A 390 12.32 7.42 18.43
N ARG A 391 12.97 6.45 17.79
CA ARG A 391 14.41 6.50 17.47
C ARG A 391 14.72 7.51 16.37
N GLU A 392 13.95 7.55 15.30
CA GLU A 392 14.14 8.58 14.27
C GLU A 392 13.94 9.99 14.86
N LEU A 393 12.94 10.15 15.74
CA LEU A 393 12.71 11.41 16.44
C LEU A 393 13.91 11.78 17.33
N GLN A 394 14.43 10.83 18.10
CA GLN A 394 15.59 11.08 18.96
C GLN A 394 16.84 11.39 18.14
N PHE A 395 17.08 10.63 17.07
CA PHE A 395 18.20 10.85 16.16
C PHE A 395 18.15 12.25 15.53
N ALA A 396 16.97 12.71 15.08
CA ALA A 396 16.81 14.07 14.57
C ALA A 396 17.13 15.15 15.62
N LYS A 397 16.69 14.97 16.87
CA LYS A 397 17.01 15.86 18.00
C LYS A 397 18.51 15.88 18.31
N ASP A 398 19.14 14.71 18.28
CA ASP A 398 20.57 14.57 18.53
C ASP A 398 21.36 15.26 17.41
N CYS A 399 20.97 15.07 16.14
CA CYS A 399 21.56 15.79 15.01
C CYS A 399 21.45 17.31 15.14
N GLU A 400 20.31 17.83 15.61
CA GLU A 400 20.13 19.27 15.77
C GLU A 400 20.99 19.85 16.91
N SER A 401 20.99 19.17 18.05
CA SER A 401 21.67 19.62 19.27
C SER A 401 23.19 19.47 19.20
N ASN A 402 23.70 18.42 18.56
CA ASN A 402 25.12 18.11 18.51
C ASN A 402 25.92 19.12 17.66
N GLU A 403 26.95 19.73 18.23
CA GLU A 403 27.79 20.76 17.58
C GLU A 403 28.62 20.22 16.40
N ASN A 404 28.97 18.94 16.44
CA ASN A 404 29.72 18.28 15.38
C ASN A 404 28.83 17.95 14.17
N VAL A 405 27.51 17.95 14.29
CA VAL A 405 26.64 17.78 13.12
C VAL A 405 26.51 19.11 12.38
N GLY A 406 27.13 19.17 11.21
CA GLY A 406 27.18 20.35 10.36
C GLY A 406 25.95 20.55 9.50
N PHE A 407 25.35 19.45 9.03
CA PHE A 407 24.13 19.45 8.22
C PHE A 407 23.48 18.07 8.25
N TYR A 408 22.16 17.98 8.21
CA TYR A 408 21.44 16.70 8.16
C TYR A 408 20.08 16.88 7.49
N PHE A 409 19.61 15.83 6.82
CA PHE A 409 18.23 15.76 6.34
C PHE A 409 17.78 14.31 6.20
N LYS A 410 16.47 14.11 6.29
CA LYS A 410 15.85 12.82 6.01
C LYS A 410 15.77 12.63 4.50
N LEU A 411 16.24 11.48 4.01
CA LEU A 411 16.17 11.16 2.58
C LEU A 411 14.70 10.97 2.17
N PRO A 412 14.24 11.66 1.12
CA PRO A 412 12.86 11.53 0.68
C PRO A 412 12.56 10.13 0.14
N HIS A 413 11.28 9.71 0.20
CA HIS A 413 10.83 8.40 -0.26
C HIS A 413 11.16 8.11 -1.75
N TRP A 414 11.37 9.14 -2.57
CA TRP A 414 11.72 9.00 -3.98
C TRP A 414 13.20 8.69 -4.19
N PHE A 415 14.06 8.91 -3.18
CA PHE A 415 15.45 8.49 -3.20
C PHE A 415 15.53 6.98 -2.97
N THR A 416 15.50 6.21 -4.06
CA THR A 416 15.33 4.76 -4.02
C THR A 416 16.53 4.02 -4.61
N ILE A 417 17.04 3.06 -3.86
CA ILE A 417 18.09 2.12 -4.28
C ILE A 417 17.39 0.87 -4.77
N LYS A 418 17.63 0.50 -6.04
CA LYS A 418 17.11 -0.73 -6.62
C LYS A 418 17.84 -1.92 -6.02
N THR A 419 17.09 -2.91 -5.53
CA THR A 419 17.65 -4.16 -5.02
C THR A 419 16.92 -5.37 -5.60
N PRO A 420 17.52 -6.57 -5.58
CA PRO A 420 16.86 -7.82 -6.00
C PRO A 420 15.60 -8.16 -5.20
N ILE A 421 15.47 -7.61 -3.99
CA ILE A 421 14.39 -7.92 -3.04
C ILE A 421 13.42 -6.75 -2.83
N GLY A 422 13.38 -5.85 -3.81
CA GLY A 422 12.54 -4.65 -3.83
C GLY A 422 13.27 -3.38 -3.39
N ASP A 423 12.65 -2.22 -3.66
CA ASP A 423 13.29 -0.93 -3.46
C ASP A 423 13.66 -0.68 -1.98
N TYR A 424 14.79 0.00 -1.78
CA TYR A 424 15.32 0.38 -0.48
C TYR A 424 15.53 1.91 -0.44
N ASN A 425 15.07 2.56 0.63
CA ASN A 425 15.26 3.98 0.88
C ASN A 425 15.94 4.11 2.25
N PRO A 426 17.18 4.62 2.32
CA PRO A 426 17.85 4.87 3.59
C PRO A 426 17.21 6.04 4.33
N ASP A 427 17.38 6.11 5.64
CA ASP A 427 16.71 7.14 6.45
C ASP A 427 17.34 8.54 6.32
N TRP A 428 18.66 8.68 6.55
CA TRP A 428 19.29 9.98 6.75
C TRP A 428 20.53 10.19 5.89
N ALA A 429 20.78 11.45 5.53
CA ALA A 429 22.05 11.92 5.01
C ALA A 429 22.55 13.07 5.89
N LEU A 430 23.83 13.05 6.29
CA LEU A 430 24.38 14.09 7.16
C LEU A 430 25.89 14.34 6.96
N ILE A 431 26.31 15.53 7.38
CA ILE A 431 27.72 15.94 7.47
C ILE A 431 28.11 15.99 8.94
N PHE A 432 29.13 15.23 9.31
CA PHE A 432 29.75 15.28 10.62
C PHE A 432 31.09 16.01 10.54
N LYS A 433 31.30 16.99 11.40
CA LYS A 433 32.47 17.86 11.49
C LYS A 433 33.25 17.44 12.74
N ASN A 434 34.39 16.79 12.52
CA ASN A 434 35.40 16.59 13.57
C ASN A 434 36.70 17.28 13.11
N GLU A 435 37.86 16.64 13.19
CA GLU A 435 39.11 17.13 12.56
C GLU A 435 38.97 17.35 11.05
N LYS A 436 38.09 16.59 10.40
CA LYS A 436 37.70 16.71 9.00
C LYS A 436 36.18 16.60 8.85
N LYS A 437 35.64 17.02 7.71
CA LYS A 437 34.26 16.74 7.33
C LYS A 437 34.15 15.29 6.87
N LEU A 438 33.18 14.57 7.44
CA LEU A 438 32.77 13.22 7.08
C LEU A 438 31.32 13.27 6.59
N TYR A 439 30.99 12.45 5.60
CA TYR A 439 29.65 12.40 5.01
C TYR A 439 29.07 11.02 5.27
N PHE A 440 27.89 10.98 5.88
CA PHE A 440 27.25 9.73 6.25
C PHE A 440 25.90 9.58 5.59
N ILE A 441 25.59 8.33 5.26
CA ILE A 441 24.22 7.85 5.13
C ILE A 441 23.95 6.97 6.34
N ALA A 442 22.93 7.34 7.11
CA ALA A 442 22.59 6.64 8.34
C ALA A 442 21.22 5.96 8.21
N GLU A 443 21.18 4.68 8.55
CA GLU A 443 19.94 3.91 8.71
C GLU A 443 19.67 3.73 10.20
N THR A 444 18.54 4.24 10.68
CA THR A 444 18.15 4.14 12.09
C THR A 444 17.44 2.81 12.36
N LYS A 445 17.96 2.05 13.33
CA LYS A 445 17.40 0.74 13.69
C LYS A 445 17.23 0.56 15.18
N ALA A 446 16.47 -0.47 15.51
CA ALA A 446 16.20 -0.80 16.90
C ALA A 446 17.40 -1.33 17.67
N THR A 447 18.30 -1.94 16.93
CA THR A 447 19.45 -2.69 17.40
C THR A 447 20.47 -2.71 16.26
N GLN A 448 21.75 -2.71 16.61
CA GLN A 448 22.84 -2.99 15.66
C GLN A 448 23.00 -4.50 15.43
N ASP A 449 22.41 -5.33 16.29
CA ASP A 449 22.47 -6.78 16.18
C ASP A 449 21.66 -7.25 14.98
N VAL A 450 22.38 -7.65 13.95
CA VAL A 450 21.86 -8.11 12.67
C VAL A 450 20.95 -9.34 12.83
N THR A 451 21.14 -10.14 13.89
CA THR A 451 20.33 -11.36 14.14
C THR A 451 18.91 -11.05 14.63
N GLN A 452 18.69 -9.85 15.16
CA GLN A 452 17.38 -9.41 15.66
C GLN A 452 16.56 -8.67 14.60
N LEU A 453 17.16 -8.36 13.45
CA LEU A 453 16.48 -7.71 12.33
C LEU A 453 15.65 -8.71 11.54
N ARG A 454 14.55 -8.25 10.95
CA ARG A 454 13.77 -9.07 10.01
C ARG A 454 14.66 -9.45 8.83
N GLY A 455 14.54 -10.68 8.32
CA GLY A 455 15.41 -11.18 7.24
C GLY A 455 15.46 -10.25 6.02
N SER A 456 14.33 -9.72 5.58
CA SER A 456 14.25 -8.77 4.46
C SER A 456 14.90 -7.41 4.76
N GLU A 457 14.80 -6.93 6.00
CA GLU A 457 15.40 -5.67 6.44
C GLU A 457 16.92 -5.77 6.49
N ARG A 458 17.44 -6.86 7.08
CA ARG A 458 18.87 -7.18 7.07
C ARG A 458 19.45 -7.15 5.66
N LEU A 459 18.78 -7.78 4.71
CA LEU A 459 19.23 -7.88 3.34
C LEU A 459 19.20 -6.53 2.60
N LYS A 460 18.18 -5.69 2.86
CA LYS A 460 18.12 -4.33 2.33
C LYS A 460 19.25 -3.44 2.87
N ILE A 461 19.55 -3.55 4.15
CA ILE A 461 20.71 -2.87 4.76
C ILE A 461 22.02 -3.31 4.10
N GLN A 462 22.18 -4.60 3.82
CA GLN A 462 23.36 -5.11 3.13
C GLN A 462 23.47 -4.59 1.69
N CYS A 463 22.33 -4.43 1.01
CA CYS A 463 22.27 -3.72 -0.28
C CYS A 463 22.71 -2.26 -0.14
N GLY A 464 22.22 -1.54 0.87
CA GLY A 464 22.64 -0.16 1.19
C GLY A 464 24.16 -0.05 1.40
N LYS A 465 24.72 -0.95 2.23
CA LYS A 465 26.17 -1.05 2.45
C LYS A 465 26.94 -1.27 1.15
N SER A 466 26.43 -2.11 0.25
CA SER A 466 27.10 -2.40 -1.02
C SER A 466 26.95 -1.26 -2.02
N HIS A 467 25.81 -0.59 -2.03
CA HIS A 467 25.53 0.58 -2.87
C HIS A 467 26.46 1.75 -2.54
N PHE A 468 26.55 2.14 -1.27
CA PHE A 468 27.32 3.31 -0.87
C PHE A 468 28.84 3.10 -0.90
N LYS A 469 29.33 1.86 -1.05
CA LYS A 469 30.75 1.60 -1.34
C LYS A 469 31.22 2.17 -2.68
N GLU A 470 30.31 2.40 -3.63
CA GLU A 470 30.60 3.01 -4.93
C GLU A 470 30.73 4.55 -4.86
N PHE A 471 30.54 5.13 -3.68
CA PHE A 471 30.57 6.57 -3.46
C PHE A 471 31.76 6.93 -2.59
N GLU A 472 32.76 7.56 -3.21
CA GLU A 472 33.94 8.05 -2.50
C GLU A 472 33.55 9.09 -1.44
N ASP A 473 34.22 9.03 -0.28
CA ASP A 473 34.00 9.88 0.88
C ASP A 473 32.59 9.83 1.50
N VAL A 474 31.78 8.80 1.22
CA VAL A 474 30.48 8.59 1.86
C VAL A 474 30.48 7.29 2.63
N GLU A 475 30.22 7.36 3.93
CA GLU A 475 30.12 6.17 4.79
C GLU A 475 28.66 5.83 5.08
N TYR A 476 28.28 4.57 4.82
CA TYR A 476 26.97 4.06 5.21
C TYR A 476 27.07 3.36 6.57
N LYS A 477 26.29 3.82 7.56
CA LYS A 477 26.24 3.24 8.91
C LYS A 477 24.81 2.90 9.34
N VAL A 478 24.68 1.79 10.06
CA VAL A 478 23.44 1.41 10.76
C VAL A 478 23.62 1.83 12.21
N VAL A 479 22.71 2.64 12.71
CA VAL A 479 22.85 3.28 14.01
C VAL A 479 21.58 3.15 14.83
N THR A 480 21.76 3.04 16.15
CA THR A 480 20.68 3.18 17.13
C THR A 480 20.64 4.58 17.73
N LYS A 481 21.78 5.29 17.70
CA LYS A 481 22.00 6.65 18.24
C LYS A 481 23.12 7.35 17.48
N LEU A 482 23.19 8.68 17.61
CA LEU A 482 24.11 9.52 16.84
C LEU A 482 25.60 9.21 17.11
N GLU A 483 25.96 8.85 18.34
CA GLU A 483 27.36 8.66 18.75
C GLU A 483 28.04 7.49 18.04
N GLU A 484 27.27 6.57 17.46
CA GLU A 484 27.76 5.40 16.72
C GLU A 484 28.23 5.74 15.30
N LEU A 485 28.09 7.01 14.88
CA LEU A 485 28.62 7.47 13.60
C LEU A 485 30.14 7.58 13.56
N LEU A 486 30.83 7.58 14.70
CA LEU A 486 32.30 7.60 14.76
C LEU A 486 32.86 6.20 14.95
#